data_AF-A0A935PUV8-F1
#
_entry.id   AF-A0A935PUV8-F1
#
_cell.length_a   1.000
_cell.length_b   1.000
_cell.length_c   1.000
_cell.angle_alpha   90.00
_cell.angle_beta   90.00
_cell.angle_gamma   90.00
#
_symmetry.space_group_name_H-M   'P 1'
#
loop_
_entity.id
_entity.type
_entity.pdbx_description
1 polymer ?
#
loop_
_entity_poly.entity_id
_entity_poly.type
_entity_poly.pdbx_seq_one_letter_code
_entity_poly.pdbx_strand_id
1 'polypeptide(L)' 'MKVLMVMEGNHRALRIEPEDEEGRALLAAYGVMGTYQAKLGATAGLLNVSAAPTCASYEKEPAELD' A
#
# COMPACT_ATOMS: atom_id res chain seq x y z
N MET A 1 -2.11 6.84 -6.16
CA MET A 1 -2.36 5.60 -5.37
C MET A 1 -2.97 5.98 -4.03
N LYS A 2 -4.05 5.30 -3.60
CA LYS A 2 -4.67 5.52 -2.28
C LYS A 2 -4.55 4.28 -1.41
N VAL A 3 -4.13 4.47 -0.16
CA VAL A 3 -4.12 3.42 0.86
C VAL A 3 -5.17 3.73 1.90
N LEU A 4 -6.07 2.78 2.15
CA LEU A 4 -7.16 2.92 3.11
C LEU A 4 -7.07 1.82 4.17
N MET A 5 -7.43 2.17 5.41
CA MET A 5 -7.74 1.18 6.43
C MET A 5 -9.24 0.88 6.39
N VAL A 6 -9.59 -0.35 6.03
CA VAL A 6 -10.97 -0.85 6.00
C VAL A 6 -11.28 -1.46 7.37
N MET A 7 -12.36 -1.00 7.99
CA MET A 7 -12.83 -1.45 9.29
C MET A 7 -14.17 -2.15 9.11
N GLU A 8 -14.24 -3.45 9.41
CA GLU A 8 -15.47 -4.25 9.35
C GLU A 8 -15.65 -5.00 10.67
N GLY A 9 -16.42 -4.39 11.59
CA GLY A 9 -16.52 -4.86 12.97
C GLY A 9 -15.15 -4.84 13.66
N ASN A 10 -14.73 -6.01 14.17
CA ASN A 10 -13.39 -6.19 14.77
C ASN A 10 -12.31 -6.52 13.73
N HIS A 11 -12.67 -6.73 12.47
CA HIS A 11 -11.71 -6.97 11.40
C HIS A 11 -11.16 -5.66 10.86
N ARG A 12 -9.85 -5.67 10.64
CA ARG A 12 -9.12 -4.55 10.06
C ARG A 12 -8.43 -5.06 8.81
N ALA A 13 -8.41 -4.28 7.75
CA ALA A 13 -7.66 -4.60 6.54
C ALA A 13 -7.03 -3.35 5.95
N LEU A 14 -5.86 -3.51 5.32
CA LEU A 14 -5.30 -2.49 4.44
C LEU A 14 -5.80 -2.75 3.03
N ARG A 15 -6.31 -1.71 2.37
CA ARG A 15 -6.72 -1.74 0.98
C ARG A 15 -5.91 -0.72 0.20
N ILE A 16 -5.39 -1.13 -0.94
CA ILE A 16 -4.64 -0.29 -1.87
C ILE A 16 -5.48 -0.16 -3.15
N GLU A 17 -5.82 1.07 -3.50
CA GLU A 17 -6.60 1.42 -4.68
C GLU A 17 -5.72 2.19 -5.69
N PRO A 18 -5.61 1.70 -6.94
CA PRO A 18 -4.97 2.47 -7.99
C PRO A 18 -5.91 3.57 -8.47
N GLU A 19 -5.39 4.79 -8.55
CA GLU A 19 -6.15 5.98 -8.98
C GLU A 19 -6.09 6.17 -10.50
N ASP A 20 -5.05 5.60 -11.13
CA ASP A 20 -4.71 5.78 -12.54
C ASP A 20 -4.15 4.48 -13.15
N GLU A 21 -3.72 4.57 -14.40
CA GLU A 21 -3.18 3.43 -15.15
C GLU A 21 -1.81 2.99 -14.63
N GLU A 22 -0.99 3.92 -14.18
CA GLU A 22 0.31 3.64 -13.58
C GLU A 22 0.16 2.77 -12.33
N GLY A 23 -0.76 3.14 -11.43
CA GLY A 23 -1.07 2.35 -10.24
C GLY A 23 -1.62 0.96 -10.56
N ARG A 24 -2.44 0.83 -11.62
CA ARG A 24 -2.95 -0.47 -12.08
C ARG A 24 -1.83 -1.34 -12.64
N ALA A 25 -0.94 -0.77 -13.45
CA ALA A 25 0.21 -1.48 -14.00
C ALA A 25 1.16 -1.97 -12.90
N LEU A 26 1.39 -1.15 -11.87
CA LEU A 26 2.18 -1.54 -10.71
C LEU A 26 1.57 -2.76 -10.00
N LEU A 27 0.28 -2.74 -9.67
CA LEU A 27 -0.38 -3.87 -9.02
C LEU A 27 -0.39 -5.13 -9.91
N ALA A 28 -0.58 -4.97 -11.22
CA ALA A 28 -0.53 -6.06 -12.19
C ALA A 28 0.86 -6.73 -12.27
N ALA A 29 1.95 -5.97 -12.10
CA ALA A 29 3.31 -6.52 -12.04
C ALA A 29 3.52 -7.48 -10.85
N TYR A 30 2.70 -7.36 -9.79
CA TYR A 30 2.65 -8.28 -8.65
C TYR A 30 1.51 -9.30 -8.75
N GLY A 31 0.89 -9.45 -9.92
CA GLY A 31 -0.20 -10.40 -10.17
C GLY A 31 -1.55 -9.99 -9.59
N VAL A 32 -1.70 -8.74 -9.15
CA VAL A 32 -2.96 -8.23 -8.61
C VAL A 32 -3.73 -7.49 -9.70
N MET A 33 -4.92 -7.98 -10.05
CA MET A 33 -5.83 -7.27 -10.95
C MET A 33 -6.78 -6.37 -10.14
N GLY A 34 -6.65 -5.05 -10.27
CA GLY A 34 -7.52 -4.08 -9.60
C GLY A 34 -6.98 -3.63 -8.26
N THR A 35 -7.75 -3.79 -7.18
CA THR A 35 -7.38 -3.34 -5.83
C THR A 35 -6.75 -4.48 -5.03
N TYR A 36 -5.71 -4.18 -4.25
CA TYR A 36 -5.15 -5.13 -3.29
C TYR A 36 -5.79 -4.96 -1.91
N GLN A 37 -6.09 -6.05 -1.21
CA GLN A 37 -6.57 -5.99 0.17
C GLN A 37 -5.93 -7.08 1.04
N ALA A 38 -5.37 -6.67 2.19
CA ALA A 38 -4.74 -7.57 3.16
C ALA A 38 -5.38 -7.40 4.54
N LYS A 39 -5.83 -8.50 5.14
CA LYS A 39 -6.38 -8.51 6.50
C LYS A 39 -5.25 -8.31 7.52
N LEU A 40 -5.45 -7.37 8.44
CA LEU A 40 -4.57 -7.12 9.58
C LEU A 40 -4.97 -8.07 10.73
N GLY A 41 -4.00 -8.81 11.27
CA GLY A 41 -4.21 -9.77 12.36
C GLY A 41 -3.97 -11.24 11.98
N ALA A 42 -3.78 -11.55 10.69
CA ALA A 42 -3.31 -12.85 10.25
C ALA A 42 -1.78 -12.79 10.01
N THR A 43 -1.00 -12.81 11.09
CA THR A 43 0.47 -12.91 11.03
C THR A 43 0.96 -14.32 10.64
N ALA A 44 0.06 -15.27 10.39
CA ALA A 44 0.37 -16.59 9.89
C ALA A 44 0.46 -16.57 8.35
N GLY A 45 1.53 -16.03 7.78
CA GLY A 45 1.86 -16.26 6.36
C GLY A 45 2.51 -15.10 5.59
N LEU A 46 2.57 -13.88 6.14
CA LEU A 46 3.08 -12.70 5.41
C LEU A 46 4.61 -12.52 5.44
N LEU A 47 5.37 -13.42 6.07
CA LEU A 47 6.83 -13.29 6.23
C LEU A 47 7.66 -13.56 4.96
N ASN A 48 7.05 -13.91 3.83
CA ASN A 48 7.81 -14.18 2.59
C ASN A 48 7.85 -13.02 1.60
N VAL A 49 7.22 -11.88 1.89
CA VAL A 49 7.48 -10.66 1.09
C VAL A 49 8.70 -9.99 1.69
N SER A 50 9.86 -10.25 1.10
CA SER A 50 11.09 -9.51 1.37
C SER A 50 10.80 -8.01 1.18
N ALA A 51 10.53 -7.30 2.28
CA ALA A 51 10.62 -5.86 2.31
C ALA A 51 12.11 -5.51 2.13
N ALA A 52 12.55 -5.41 0.88
CA ALA A 52 13.72 -4.59 0.60
C ALA A 52 13.45 -3.23 1.28
N PRO A 53 14.39 -2.70 2.09
CA PRO A 53 14.11 -1.56 2.94
C PRO A 53 13.80 -0.36 2.04
N THR A 54 12.52 -0.02 1.87
CA THR A 54 12.10 1.27 1.35
C THR A 54 12.23 2.29 2.48
N CYS A 55 13.47 2.49 2.95
CA CYS A 55 13.88 3.63 3.74
C CYS A 55 14.22 4.75 2.75
N ALA A 56 13.20 5.31 2.10
CA ALA A 56 13.31 6.61 1.48
C ALA A 56 12.63 7.60 2.43
N SER A 57 13.37 8.04 3.44
CA SER A 57 13.01 9.21 4.24
C SER A 57 12.94 10.40 3.28
N TYR A 58 11.73 10.82 2.90
CA TYR A 58 11.55 12.05 2.15
C TYR A 58 11.46 13.20 3.15
N GLU A 59 12.62 13.74 3.52
CA GLU A 59 12.71 15.01 4.23
C GLU A 59 12.58 16.12 3.19
N LYS A 60 11.34 16.57 2.95
CA LYS A 60 11.09 17.76 2.12
C LYS A 60 10.95 18.96 3.05
N GLU A 61 11.99 19.77 3.07
CA GLU A 61 11.95 21.14 3.56
C GLU A 61 10.91 21.92 2.70
N PRO A 62 9.93 22.61 3.31
CA PRO A 62 8.97 23.39 2.54
C PRO A 62 9.69 24.62 1.96
N ALA A 63 9.80 24.69 0.64
CA ALA A 63 10.26 25.90 -0.03
C ALA A 63 9.22 27.01 0.17
N GLU A 64 9.59 28.06 0.90
CA GLU A 64 8.85 29.33 0.93
C GLU A 64 8.90 29.94 -0.47
N LEU A 65 7.72 30.23 -1.03
CA LEU A 65 7.56 31.03 -2.24
C LEU A 65 7.46 32.50 -1.83
N ASP A 66 8.39 33.32 -2.33
CA ASP A 66 8.36 34.80 -2.27
C ASP A 66 7.27 35.36 -3.20
#